data_AF-A0A5J6WIL7-F1
#
_entry.id   AF-A0A5J6WIL7-F1
#
_cell.length_a   1.000
_cell.length_b   1.000
_cell.length_c   1.000
_cell.angle_alpha   90.00
_cell.angle_beta   90.00
_cell.angle_gamma   90.00
#
_symmetry.space_group_name_H-M   'P 1'
#
loop_
_entity.id
_entity.type
_entity.pdbx_description
1 polymer ?
#
loop_
_entity_poly.entity_id
_entity_poly.type
_entity_poly.pdbx_seq_one_letter_code
_entity_poly.pdbx_strand_id
1 'polypeptide(L)'
;MHGIRFIHRLISTVAVTSLLIACDAPDNVATICGNDKTMCADLNTDEWCQAERNELITQRFTVKENTNDQAQYRLLTALNDFQECIKIAALIEPRTHPELKTQRVAAMLSTYDELLALENKTLTSNNPYILNYHWVAHNNEQSKQRFIALSKQQHFDDPALYFAIANIYDNKNDKAIANLLKGISLISEHSSDMTTKLLYAIITAYMHKRDYALAYLWSQVAMHSDVENINLGLFNKHKITPSERRRLDVLAVTVAEQIAEQEFTTDRYTQMRSVAGL
;
A
#
# COMPACT_ATOMS: atom_id res chain seq x y z
N MET A 1 -46.20 -6.44 -74.68
CA MET A 1 -45.56 -5.14 -74.98
C MET A 1 -45.17 -4.48 -73.67
N HIS A 2 -43.95 -3.97 -73.60
CA HIS A 2 -43.24 -3.51 -72.40
C HIS A 2 -43.89 -2.29 -71.71
N GLY A 3 -43.74 -2.22 -70.38
CA GLY A 3 -44.03 -1.03 -69.58
C GLY A 3 -43.30 -1.09 -68.24
N ILE A 4 -42.15 -0.40 -68.18
CA ILE A 4 -41.13 -0.37 -67.13
C ILE A 4 -41.66 0.26 -65.83
N ARG A 5 -41.46 -0.41 -64.67
CA ARG A 5 -41.72 0.16 -63.34
C ARG A 5 -40.45 0.82 -62.80
N PHE A 6 -40.50 2.13 -62.60
CA PHE A 6 -39.44 2.91 -61.97
C PHE A 6 -39.45 2.72 -60.45
N ILE A 7 -38.28 2.38 -59.91
CA ILE A 7 -37.99 2.17 -58.50
C ILE A 7 -37.63 3.52 -57.87
N HIS A 8 -38.29 3.91 -56.79
CA HIS A 8 -37.77 4.92 -55.86
C HIS A 8 -37.58 4.27 -54.50
N ARG A 9 -36.31 4.04 -54.15
CA ARG A 9 -35.88 3.62 -52.82
C ARG A 9 -35.97 4.82 -51.88
N LEU A 10 -36.92 4.79 -50.94
CA LEU A 10 -36.93 5.66 -49.77
C LEU A 10 -35.83 5.17 -48.81
N ILE A 11 -34.79 5.97 -48.63
CA ILE A 11 -33.74 5.76 -47.63
C ILE A 11 -34.24 6.36 -46.32
N SER A 12 -34.70 5.53 -45.39
CA SER A 12 -34.97 5.96 -44.01
C SER A 12 -33.65 6.08 -43.26
N THR A 13 -33.17 7.31 -43.08
CA THR A 13 -32.11 7.63 -42.12
C THR A 13 -32.66 7.53 -40.70
N VAL A 14 -32.35 6.44 -40.00
CA VAL A 14 -32.57 6.30 -38.56
C VAL A 14 -31.48 7.10 -37.85
N ALA A 15 -31.86 8.27 -37.33
CA ALA A 15 -31.00 9.05 -36.45
C ALA A 15 -30.97 8.35 -35.07
N VAL A 16 -29.91 7.59 -34.81
CA VAL A 16 -29.61 7.04 -33.48
C VAL A 16 -29.04 8.19 -32.65
N THR A 17 -29.91 8.87 -31.90
CA THR A 17 -29.49 9.77 -30.82
C THR A 17 -29.00 8.92 -29.66
N SER A 18 -27.68 8.80 -29.54
CA SER A 18 -27.02 8.24 -28.37
C SER A 18 -27.34 9.10 -27.14
N LEU A 19 -28.21 8.59 -26.26
CA LEU A 19 -28.35 9.10 -24.90
C LEU A 19 -27.03 8.80 -24.17
N LEU A 20 -26.18 9.81 -24.05
CA LEU A 20 -25.05 9.79 -23.11
C LEU A 20 -25.66 9.84 -21.70
N ILE A 21 -25.90 8.67 -21.12
CA ILE A 21 -26.12 8.56 -19.67
C ILE A 21 -24.74 8.79 -19.05
N ALA A 22 -24.53 9.99 -18.49
CA ALA A 22 -23.40 10.23 -17.60
C ALA A 22 -23.61 9.37 -16.36
N CYS A 23 -22.89 8.25 -16.27
CA CYS A 23 -22.74 7.51 -15.02
C CYS A 23 -21.83 8.33 -14.09
N ASP A 24 -22.39 9.33 -13.42
CA ASP A 24 -21.73 9.90 -12.25
C ASP A 24 -21.72 8.81 -11.18
N ALA A 25 -20.55 8.24 -10.91
CA ALA A 25 -20.36 7.41 -9.74
C ALA A 25 -20.72 8.25 -8.50
N PRO A 26 -21.59 7.74 -7.58
CA PRO A 26 -22.06 8.50 -6.43
C PRO A 26 -20.93 8.95 -5.48
N ASP A 27 -19.74 8.38 -5.63
CA ASP A 27 -18.56 8.62 -4.80
C ASP A 27 -17.55 9.60 -5.42
N ASN A 28 -17.89 10.30 -6.51
CA ASN A 28 -17.02 11.36 -7.00
C ASN A 28 -17.05 12.56 -6.03
N VAL A 29 -15.87 13.15 -5.77
CA VAL A 29 -15.70 14.22 -4.76
C VAL A 29 -16.62 15.41 -4.99
N ALA A 30 -16.90 15.75 -6.26
CA ALA A 30 -17.79 16.87 -6.60
C ALA A 30 -19.22 16.61 -6.12
N THR A 31 -19.74 15.39 -6.31
CA THR A 31 -21.04 14.95 -5.81
C THR A 31 -21.07 14.92 -4.29
N ILE A 32 -20.03 14.41 -3.63
CA ILE A 32 -19.91 14.40 -2.16
C ILE A 32 -20.00 15.81 -1.60
N CYS A 33 -19.15 16.74 -2.07
CA CYS A 33 -19.15 18.13 -1.60
C CYS A 33 -20.43 18.89 -1.98
N GLY A 34 -21.05 18.54 -3.11
CA GLY A 34 -22.32 19.11 -3.55
C GLY A 34 -23.49 18.74 -2.63
N ASN A 35 -23.52 17.48 -2.18
CA ASN A 35 -24.53 16.96 -1.26
C ASN A 35 -24.28 17.39 0.19
N ASP A 36 -23.02 17.42 0.63
CA ASP A 36 -22.64 17.83 1.97
C ASP A 36 -21.36 18.67 1.95
N LYS A 37 -21.55 19.99 2.03
CA LYS A 37 -20.43 20.95 2.04
C LYS A 37 -19.51 20.77 3.23
N THR A 38 -19.97 20.22 4.35
CA THR A 38 -19.14 20.05 5.55
C THR A 38 -18.00 19.06 5.32
N MET A 39 -18.11 18.17 4.33
CA MET A 39 -17.04 17.23 3.98
C MET A 39 -15.80 17.93 3.40
N CYS A 40 -15.94 19.14 2.88
CA CYS A 40 -14.91 19.81 2.06
C CYS A 40 -14.67 21.27 2.43
N ALA A 41 -15.55 21.89 3.24
CA ALA A 41 -15.56 23.34 3.50
C ALA A 41 -14.31 23.86 4.22
N ASP A 42 -13.62 22.99 4.96
CA ASP A 42 -12.40 23.31 5.69
C ASP A 42 -11.11 23.05 4.90
N LEU A 43 -11.22 22.55 3.66
CA LEU A 43 -10.07 22.15 2.83
C LEU A 43 -9.69 23.26 1.83
N ASN A 44 -8.42 23.26 1.41
CA ASN A 44 -7.94 24.15 0.35
C ASN A 44 -8.57 23.81 -1.00
N THR A 45 -8.74 24.79 -1.89
CA THR A 45 -9.44 24.58 -3.17
C THR A 45 -8.52 24.55 -4.39
N ASP A 46 -7.24 24.86 -4.23
CA ASP A 46 -6.27 24.90 -5.32
C ASP A 46 -5.68 23.52 -5.64
N GLU A 47 -4.78 23.46 -6.62
CA GLU A 47 -4.24 22.19 -7.14
C GLU A 47 -3.27 21.48 -6.19
N TRP A 48 -2.75 22.19 -5.17
CA TRP A 48 -1.88 21.59 -4.17
C TRP A 48 -2.63 20.54 -3.34
N CYS A 49 -1.99 19.37 -3.18
CA CYS A 49 -2.51 18.25 -2.41
C CYS A 49 -3.87 17.73 -2.90
N GLN A 50 -4.19 17.90 -4.19
CA GLN A 50 -5.50 17.54 -4.73
C GLN A 50 -5.80 16.04 -4.59
N ALA A 51 -4.81 15.16 -4.77
CA ALA A 51 -5.01 13.73 -4.64
C ALA A 51 -5.33 13.33 -3.19
N GLU A 52 -4.54 13.82 -2.25
CA GLU A 52 -4.69 13.60 -0.82
C GLU A 52 -5.99 14.20 -0.29
N ARG A 53 -6.35 15.39 -0.77
CA ARG A 53 -7.62 16.05 -0.45
C ARG A 53 -8.81 15.22 -0.92
N ASN A 54 -8.76 14.73 -2.15
CA ASN A 54 -9.85 13.90 -2.71
C ASN A 54 -10.02 12.59 -1.94
N GLU A 55 -8.90 11.96 -1.56
CA GLU A 55 -8.91 10.75 -0.73
C GLU A 55 -9.50 11.05 0.66
N LEU A 56 -9.09 12.15 1.30
CA LEU A 56 -9.63 12.57 2.60
C LEU A 56 -11.14 12.78 2.55
N ILE A 57 -11.66 13.47 1.53
CA ILE A 57 -13.11 13.67 1.35
C ILE A 57 -13.83 12.32 1.19
N THR A 58 -13.26 11.41 0.41
CA THR A 58 -13.81 10.07 0.18
C THR A 58 -13.86 9.24 1.47
N GLN A 59 -12.81 9.29 2.29
CA GLN A 59 -12.77 8.56 3.56
C GLN A 59 -13.66 9.20 4.64
N ARG A 60 -13.78 10.53 4.68
CA ARG A 60 -14.77 11.24 5.53
C ARG A 60 -16.19 10.75 5.20
N PHE A 61 -16.54 10.69 3.92
CA PHE A 61 -17.84 10.17 3.48
C PHE A 61 -18.03 8.70 3.87
N THR A 62 -17.01 7.86 3.65
CA THR A 62 -17.06 6.43 4.02
C THR A 62 -17.32 6.21 5.51
N VAL A 63 -16.64 6.96 6.38
CA VAL A 63 -16.87 6.88 7.84
C VAL A 63 -18.26 7.37 8.22
N LYS A 64 -18.76 8.42 7.55
CA LYS A 64 -20.11 8.96 7.77
C LYS A 64 -21.20 7.93 7.42
N GLU A 65 -21.06 7.22 6.30
CA GLU A 65 -22.01 6.19 5.88
C GLU A 65 -21.96 4.94 6.78
N ASN A 66 -20.75 4.47 7.13
CA ASN A 66 -20.59 3.29 7.97
C ASN A 66 -19.30 3.35 8.79
N THR A 67 -19.43 3.78 10.05
CA THR A 67 -18.30 3.81 10.97
C THR A 67 -17.95 2.40 11.47
N ASN A 68 -16.78 1.91 11.09
CA ASN A 68 -16.11 0.75 11.67
C ASN A 68 -14.59 0.98 11.74
N ASP A 69 -13.87 0.12 12.43
CA ASP A 69 -12.42 0.26 12.63
C ASP A 69 -11.64 0.34 11.31
N GLN A 70 -12.04 -0.39 10.26
CA GLN A 70 -11.36 -0.32 8.98
C GLN A 70 -11.58 1.03 8.28
N ALA A 71 -12.80 1.56 8.34
CA ALA A 71 -13.10 2.90 7.82
C ALA A 71 -12.35 3.99 8.61
N GLN A 72 -12.28 3.85 9.93
CA GLN A 72 -11.51 4.76 10.79
C GLN A 72 -10.01 4.70 10.51
N TYR A 73 -9.46 3.51 10.28
CA TYR A 73 -8.06 3.35 9.88
C TYR A 73 -7.77 4.06 8.56
N ARG A 74 -8.62 3.87 7.54
CA ARG A 74 -8.45 4.59 6.25
C ARG A 74 -8.53 6.11 6.43
N LEU A 75 -9.44 6.60 7.27
CA LEU A 75 -9.52 8.03 7.57
C LEU A 75 -8.29 8.55 8.33
N LEU A 76 -7.73 7.78 9.28
CA LEU A 76 -6.46 8.12 9.93
C LEU A 76 -5.33 8.28 8.91
N THR A 77 -5.20 7.32 7.99
CA THR A 77 -4.18 7.37 6.93
C THR A 77 -4.41 8.55 5.99
N ALA A 78 -5.65 8.77 5.52
CA ALA A 78 -5.97 9.88 4.61
C ALA A 78 -5.72 11.26 5.25
N LEU A 79 -6.04 11.42 6.54
CA LEU A 79 -5.72 12.64 7.30
C LEU A 79 -4.21 12.83 7.42
N ASN A 80 -3.46 11.79 7.76
CA ASN A 80 -2.00 11.85 7.86
C ASN A 80 -1.35 12.20 6.51
N ASP A 81 -1.79 11.58 5.41
CA ASP A 81 -1.23 11.82 4.08
C ASP A 81 -1.53 13.26 3.60
N PHE A 82 -2.75 13.74 3.85
CA PHE A 82 -3.10 15.14 3.60
C PHE A 82 -2.25 16.09 4.44
N GLN A 83 -2.03 15.80 5.73
CA GLN A 83 -1.17 16.58 6.62
C GLN A 83 0.28 16.65 6.12
N GLU A 84 0.84 15.53 5.68
CA GLU A 84 2.20 15.46 5.14
C GLU A 84 2.36 16.34 3.89
N CYS A 85 1.35 16.39 3.02
CA CYS A 85 1.36 17.27 1.85
C CYS A 85 1.12 18.75 2.21
N ILE A 86 0.04 19.04 2.93
CA ILE A 86 -0.44 20.42 3.13
C ILE A 86 0.53 21.24 3.98
N LYS A 87 1.27 20.62 4.92
CA LYS A 87 2.28 21.30 5.72
C LYS A 87 3.41 21.86 4.85
N ILE A 88 3.75 21.19 3.75
CA ILE A 88 4.75 21.66 2.79
C ILE A 88 4.14 22.73 1.88
N ALA A 89 2.94 22.47 1.34
CA ALA A 89 2.25 23.40 0.43
C ALA A 89 1.89 24.74 1.08
N ALA A 90 1.63 24.76 2.39
CA ALA A 90 1.34 25.97 3.17
C ALA A 90 2.57 26.90 3.31
N LEU A 91 3.79 26.40 3.10
CA LEU A 91 5.02 27.20 3.11
C LEU A 91 5.25 27.95 1.79
N ILE A 92 4.56 27.57 0.72
CA ILE A 92 4.74 28.13 -0.62
C ILE A 92 3.98 29.45 -0.72
N GLU A 93 4.69 30.52 -1.08
CA GLU A 93 4.10 31.83 -1.32
C GLU A 93 3.53 31.94 -2.75
N PRO A 94 2.20 32.08 -2.92
CA PRO A 94 1.61 32.30 -4.24
C PRO A 94 2.01 33.68 -4.79
N ARG A 95 2.44 33.74 -6.06
CA ARG A 95 2.73 35.02 -6.74
C ARG A 95 1.46 35.83 -7.00
N THR A 96 0.37 35.12 -7.23
CA THR A 96 -0.99 35.63 -7.42
C THR A 96 -1.87 34.88 -6.43
N HIS A 97 -2.93 35.53 -5.93
CA HIS A 97 -3.86 34.95 -4.95
C HIS A 97 -3.23 34.60 -3.59
N PRO A 98 -2.71 35.59 -2.83
CA PRO A 98 -2.13 35.36 -1.50
C PRO A 98 -3.11 34.72 -0.50
N GLU A 99 -4.42 34.86 -0.72
CA GLU A 99 -5.48 34.21 0.06
C GLU A 99 -5.37 32.68 0.06
N LEU A 100 -4.80 32.06 -0.99
CA LEU A 100 -4.62 30.61 -1.06
C LEU A 100 -3.68 30.10 0.04
N LYS A 101 -2.66 30.89 0.42
CA LYS A 101 -1.80 30.53 1.54
C LYS A 101 -2.59 30.45 2.84
N THR A 102 -3.45 31.43 3.09
CA THR A 102 -4.33 31.44 4.26
C THR A 102 -5.26 30.23 4.27
N GLN A 103 -5.84 29.86 3.13
CA GLN A 103 -6.69 28.67 3.02
C GLN A 103 -5.92 27.38 3.31
N ARG A 104 -4.70 27.22 2.76
CA ARG A 104 -3.86 26.04 3.03
C ARG A 104 -3.49 25.93 4.51
N VAL A 105 -3.14 27.05 5.17
CA VAL A 105 -2.86 27.06 6.61
C VAL A 105 -4.12 26.72 7.42
N ALA A 106 -5.28 27.25 7.05
CA ALA A 106 -6.54 26.93 7.73
C ALA A 106 -6.88 25.43 7.61
N ALA A 107 -6.76 24.86 6.41
CA ALA A 107 -6.98 23.45 6.16
C ALA A 107 -6.00 22.55 6.91
N MET A 108 -4.72 22.96 6.97
CA MET A 108 -3.71 22.26 7.78
C MET A 108 -4.11 22.22 9.25
N LEU A 109 -4.55 23.34 9.83
CA LEU A 109 -4.94 23.39 11.24
C LEU A 109 -6.21 22.56 11.51
N SER A 110 -7.25 22.69 10.69
CA SER A 110 -8.52 21.98 10.91
C SER A 110 -8.36 20.46 10.80
N THR A 111 -7.64 19.99 9.78
CA THR A 111 -7.44 18.55 9.58
C THR A 111 -6.46 17.96 10.57
N TYR A 112 -5.56 18.76 11.16
CA TYR A 112 -4.72 18.32 12.27
C TYR A 112 -5.54 18.09 13.54
N ASP A 113 -6.47 19.00 13.86
CA ASP A 113 -7.38 18.83 14.99
C ASP A 113 -8.30 17.60 14.81
N GLU A 114 -8.78 17.35 13.58
CA GLU A 114 -9.54 16.14 13.26
C GLU A 114 -8.70 14.87 13.45
N LEU A 115 -7.44 14.89 12.99
CA LEU A 115 -6.51 13.77 13.17
C LEU A 115 -6.34 13.44 14.65
N LEU A 116 -6.01 14.44 15.49
CA LEU A 116 -5.87 14.24 16.94
C LEU A 116 -7.14 13.71 17.59
N ALA A 117 -8.32 14.18 17.17
CA ALA A 117 -9.59 13.69 17.68
C ALA A 117 -9.83 12.21 17.31
N LEU A 118 -9.55 11.83 16.07
CA LEU A 118 -9.71 10.45 15.60
C LEU A 118 -8.68 9.50 16.22
N GLU A 119 -7.44 9.95 16.41
CA GLU A 119 -6.41 9.21 17.12
C GLU A 119 -6.85 8.88 18.55
N ASN A 120 -7.32 9.88 19.29
CA ASN A 120 -7.85 9.68 20.64
C ASN A 120 -9.04 8.71 20.67
N LYS A 121 -9.95 8.81 19.70
CA LYS A 121 -11.11 7.91 19.57
C LYS A 121 -10.71 6.45 19.34
N THR A 122 -9.60 6.23 18.64
CA THR A 122 -9.16 4.89 18.19
C THR A 122 -8.14 4.22 19.13
N LEU A 123 -7.66 4.91 20.17
CA LEU A 123 -6.68 4.38 21.15
C LEU A 123 -7.05 3.01 21.74
N THR A 124 -8.34 2.72 21.88
CA THR A 124 -8.83 1.47 22.48
C THR A 124 -9.12 0.37 21.47
N SER A 125 -9.05 0.63 20.16
CA SER A 125 -9.33 -0.37 19.11
C SER A 125 -8.41 -1.59 19.22
N ASN A 126 -8.95 -2.75 18.84
CA ASN A 126 -8.20 -4.01 18.67
C ASN A 126 -7.86 -4.28 17.19
N ASN A 127 -8.22 -3.40 16.27
CA ASN A 127 -7.89 -3.58 14.87
C ASN A 127 -6.36 -3.52 14.67
N PRO A 128 -5.75 -4.52 13.99
CA PRO A 128 -4.30 -4.62 13.89
C PRO A 128 -3.66 -3.45 13.14
N TYR A 129 -4.36 -2.86 12.16
CA TYR A 129 -3.87 -1.68 11.44
C TYR A 129 -3.84 -0.45 12.34
N ILE A 130 -4.89 -0.22 13.13
CA ILE A 130 -4.95 0.88 14.09
C ILE A 130 -3.90 0.71 15.18
N LEU A 131 -3.73 -0.51 15.71
CA LEU A 131 -2.70 -0.79 16.70
C LEU A 131 -1.30 -0.51 16.15
N ASN A 132 -1.03 -0.91 14.91
CA ASN A 132 0.24 -0.61 14.23
C ASN A 132 0.40 0.90 13.97
N TYR A 133 -0.66 1.59 13.55
CA TYR A 133 -0.66 3.04 13.38
C TYR A 133 -0.22 3.76 14.66
N HIS A 134 -0.84 3.45 15.81
CA HIS A 134 -0.50 4.06 17.10
C HIS A 134 0.92 3.73 17.55
N TRP A 135 1.43 2.55 17.21
CA TRP A 135 2.82 2.22 17.45
C TRP A 135 3.77 3.08 16.61
N VAL A 136 3.57 3.12 15.28
CA VAL A 136 4.47 3.81 14.35
C VAL A 136 4.43 5.33 14.53
N ALA A 137 3.24 5.91 14.68
CA ALA A 137 3.07 7.36 14.79
C ALA A 137 3.48 7.89 16.18
N HIS A 138 3.13 7.16 17.25
CA HIS A 138 3.17 7.70 18.62
C HIS A 138 4.06 6.92 19.59
N ASN A 139 4.77 5.89 19.13
CA ASN A 139 5.50 4.95 20.00
C ASN A 139 4.61 4.39 21.13
N ASN A 140 3.32 4.16 20.85
CA ASN A 140 2.37 3.67 21.85
C ASN A 140 2.67 2.21 22.21
N GLU A 141 3.38 2.01 23.33
CA GLU A 141 3.79 0.67 23.78
C GLU A 141 2.59 -0.25 24.07
N GLN A 142 1.46 0.26 24.56
CA GLN A 142 0.27 -0.56 24.79
C GLN A 142 -0.28 -1.13 23.48
N SER A 143 -0.34 -0.31 22.43
CA SER A 143 -0.81 -0.72 21.10
C SER A 143 0.12 -1.74 20.48
N LYS A 144 1.43 -1.53 20.59
CA LYS A 144 2.46 -2.51 20.18
C LYS A 144 2.30 -3.85 20.90
N GLN A 145 2.14 -3.87 22.23
CA GLN A 145 1.97 -5.13 22.97
C GLN A 145 0.70 -5.87 22.54
N ARG A 146 -0.40 -5.16 22.31
CA ARG A 146 -1.64 -5.74 21.79
C ARG A 146 -1.46 -6.29 20.37
N PHE A 147 -0.77 -5.56 19.50
CA PHE A 147 -0.49 -6.03 18.14
C PHE A 147 0.39 -7.28 18.14
N ILE A 148 1.43 -7.33 18.98
CA ILE A 148 2.25 -8.54 19.19
C ILE A 148 1.41 -9.70 19.74
N ALA A 149 0.45 -9.44 20.63
CA ALA A 149 -0.41 -10.49 21.16
C ALA A 149 -1.33 -11.08 20.07
N LEU A 150 -1.88 -10.23 19.19
CA LEU A 150 -2.68 -10.66 18.05
C LEU A 150 -1.85 -11.43 17.02
N SER A 151 -0.64 -10.97 16.71
CA SER A 151 0.21 -11.62 15.69
C SER A 151 0.63 -13.04 16.06
N LYS A 152 0.70 -13.38 17.36
CA LYS A 152 0.95 -14.76 17.82
C LYS A 152 -0.12 -15.75 17.38
N GLN A 153 -1.32 -15.27 17.07
CA GLN A 153 -2.38 -16.13 16.53
C GLN A 153 -2.14 -16.42 15.04
N GLN A 154 -1.33 -15.62 14.32
CA GLN A 154 -0.98 -15.80 12.90
C GLN A 154 -2.17 -15.93 11.94
N HIS A 155 -3.25 -15.17 12.15
CA HIS A 155 -4.45 -15.17 11.30
C HIS A 155 -4.59 -13.91 10.43
N PHE A 156 -3.50 -13.19 10.14
CA PHE A 156 -3.60 -12.08 9.19
C PHE A 156 -3.71 -12.65 7.77
N ASP A 157 -4.59 -12.06 6.97
CA ASP A 157 -4.75 -12.32 5.54
C ASP A 157 -4.04 -11.25 4.67
N ASP A 158 -3.44 -10.25 5.31
CA ASP A 158 -2.74 -9.16 4.65
C ASP A 158 -1.21 -9.23 4.87
N PRO A 159 -0.40 -9.30 3.79
CA PRO A 159 1.06 -9.24 3.87
C PRO A 159 1.60 -7.99 4.59
N ALA A 160 0.90 -6.84 4.53
CA ALA A 160 1.32 -5.61 5.18
C ALA A 160 1.36 -5.73 6.71
N LEU A 161 0.44 -6.50 7.31
CA LEU A 161 0.45 -6.75 8.77
C LEU A 161 1.62 -7.63 9.19
N TYR A 162 2.01 -8.60 8.35
CA TYR A 162 3.20 -9.41 8.58
C TYR A 162 4.50 -8.59 8.43
N PHE A 163 4.55 -7.68 7.47
CA PHE A 163 5.64 -6.72 7.34
C PHE A 163 5.71 -5.80 8.57
N ALA A 164 4.57 -5.27 9.02
CA ALA A 164 4.48 -4.40 10.18
C ALA A 164 4.98 -5.09 11.46
N ILE A 165 4.51 -6.31 11.75
CA ILE A 165 4.98 -7.04 12.94
C ILE A 165 6.45 -7.46 12.83
N ALA A 166 6.96 -7.74 11.62
CA ALA A 166 8.37 -8.03 11.43
C ALA A 166 9.25 -6.83 11.83
N ASN A 167 8.85 -5.61 11.49
CA ASN A 167 9.54 -4.37 11.88
C ASN A 167 9.49 -4.06 13.38
N ILE A 168 8.55 -4.67 14.11
CA ILE A 168 8.49 -4.58 15.58
C ILE A 168 9.50 -5.53 16.23
N TYR A 169 9.78 -6.66 15.60
CA TYR A 169 10.85 -7.55 16.04
C TYR A 169 12.22 -6.98 15.63
N ASP A 170 13.25 -7.18 16.45
CA ASP A 170 14.63 -6.85 16.07
C ASP A 170 14.98 -7.58 14.76
N ASN A 171 15.59 -6.89 13.79
CA ASN A 171 15.98 -7.43 12.47
C ASN A 171 16.96 -8.61 12.56
N LYS A 172 17.54 -8.90 13.73
CA LYS A 172 18.34 -10.11 14.00
C LYS A 172 17.52 -11.32 14.45
N ASN A 173 16.25 -11.12 14.79
CA ASN A 173 15.36 -12.11 15.37
C ASN A 173 14.78 -13.03 14.28
N ASP A 174 14.80 -14.34 14.50
CA ASP A 174 14.18 -15.30 13.57
C ASP A 174 12.68 -15.07 13.40
N LYS A 175 12.02 -14.46 14.40
CA LYS A 175 10.62 -14.03 14.29
C LYS A 175 10.41 -12.96 13.23
N ALA A 176 11.36 -12.04 13.04
CA ALA A 176 11.24 -11.02 11.99
C ALA A 176 11.19 -11.70 10.62
N ILE A 177 12.19 -12.57 10.35
CA ILE A 177 12.28 -13.32 9.09
C ILE A 177 11.06 -14.23 8.88
N ALA A 178 10.63 -14.96 9.91
CA ALA A 178 9.46 -15.83 9.80
C ALA A 178 8.19 -15.05 9.42
N ASN A 179 7.98 -13.87 9.99
CA ASN A 179 6.85 -13.01 9.61
C ASN A 179 7.01 -12.47 8.19
N LEU A 180 8.21 -12.03 7.78
CA LEU A 180 8.44 -11.57 6.41
C LEU A 180 8.16 -12.69 5.38
N LEU A 181 8.65 -13.91 5.63
CA LEU A 181 8.37 -15.07 4.77
C LEU A 181 6.88 -15.42 4.75
N LYS A 182 6.18 -15.28 5.88
CA LYS A 182 4.73 -15.45 5.91
C LYS A 182 4.01 -14.37 5.09
N GLY A 183 4.48 -13.13 5.13
CA GLY A 183 4.03 -12.05 4.25
C GLY A 183 4.22 -12.38 2.77
N ILE A 184 5.39 -12.93 2.38
CA ILE A 184 5.63 -13.37 0.99
C ILE A 184 4.58 -14.40 0.54
N SER A 185 4.18 -15.34 1.41
CA SER A 185 3.16 -16.35 1.07
C SER A 185 1.74 -15.81 0.86
N LEU A 186 1.52 -14.51 1.12
CA LEU A 186 0.22 -13.84 0.95
C LEU A 186 0.24 -12.75 -0.13
N ILE A 187 1.36 -12.64 -0.87
CA ILE A 187 1.46 -11.72 -2.00
C ILE A 187 0.48 -12.13 -3.10
N SER A 188 -0.13 -11.13 -3.73
CA SER A 188 -0.94 -11.30 -4.94
C SER A 188 -0.30 -10.54 -6.10
N GLU A 189 -0.69 -10.85 -7.35
CA GLU A 189 -0.16 -10.20 -8.56
C GLU A 189 -0.22 -8.66 -8.54
N HIS A 190 -1.16 -8.07 -7.80
CA HIS A 190 -1.39 -6.62 -7.76
C HIS A 190 -0.58 -5.91 -6.67
N SER A 191 0.28 -6.60 -5.91
CA SER A 191 0.98 -6.04 -4.74
C SER A 191 2.48 -5.84 -4.96
N SER A 192 2.91 -5.37 -6.13
CA SER A 192 4.34 -5.23 -6.51
C SER A 192 5.17 -4.38 -5.53
N ASP A 193 4.61 -3.29 -4.99
CA ASP A 193 5.26 -2.48 -3.94
C ASP A 193 5.46 -3.26 -2.64
N MET A 194 4.44 -4.04 -2.21
CA MET A 194 4.54 -4.86 -1.01
C MET A 194 5.54 -6.01 -1.20
N THR A 195 5.56 -6.63 -2.39
CA THR A 195 6.57 -7.63 -2.78
C THR A 195 7.97 -7.06 -2.64
N THR A 196 8.20 -5.87 -3.21
CA THR A 196 9.48 -5.16 -3.13
C THR A 196 9.88 -4.90 -1.68
N LYS A 197 8.97 -4.36 -0.86
CA LYS A 197 9.20 -4.08 0.57
C LYS A 197 9.58 -5.34 1.36
N LEU A 198 8.86 -6.45 1.17
CA LEU A 198 9.15 -7.72 1.84
C LEU A 198 10.51 -8.28 1.44
N LEU A 199 10.83 -8.31 0.15
CA LEU A 199 12.10 -8.82 -0.35
C LEU A 199 13.29 -8.01 0.20
N TYR A 200 13.21 -6.68 0.17
CA TYR A 200 14.22 -5.81 0.77
C TYR A 200 14.39 -6.05 2.28
N ALA A 201 13.28 -6.22 3.01
CA ALA A 201 13.34 -6.51 4.43
C ALA A 201 13.96 -7.88 4.74
N ILE A 202 13.69 -8.90 3.93
CA ILE A 202 14.30 -10.24 4.09
C ILE A 202 15.81 -10.17 3.86
N ILE A 203 16.24 -9.52 2.77
CA ILE A 203 17.66 -9.31 2.48
C ILE A 203 18.33 -8.59 3.66
N THR A 204 17.72 -7.51 4.13
CA THR A 204 18.22 -6.70 5.25
C THR A 204 18.33 -7.51 6.54
N ALA A 205 17.31 -8.30 6.87
CA ALA A 205 17.31 -9.16 8.05
C ALA A 205 18.44 -10.20 8.02
N TYR A 206 18.63 -10.90 6.89
CA TYR A 206 19.74 -11.85 6.74
C TYR A 206 21.11 -11.17 6.78
N MET A 207 21.24 -9.96 6.20
CA MET A 207 22.47 -9.16 6.32
C MET A 207 22.78 -8.80 7.77
N HIS A 208 21.79 -8.39 8.57
CA HIS A 208 21.96 -8.10 10.00
C HIS A 208 22.35 -9.34 10.81
N LYS A 209 21.83 -10.52 10.43
CA LYS A 209 22.22 -11.81 11.01
C LYS A 209 23.59 -12.32 10.56
N ARG A 210 24.21 -11.65 9.56
CA ARG A 210 25.46 -12.08 8.89
C ARG A 210 25.33 -13.43 8.18
N ASP A 211 24.11 -13.80 7.80
CA ASP A 211 23.87 -14.95 6.94
C ASP A 211 23.95 -14.50 5.48
N TYR A 212 25.18 -14.34 5.01
CA TYR A 212 25.45 -13.78 3.69
C TYR A 212 25.00 -14.70 2.55
N ALA A 213 24.90 -16.01 2.78
CA ALA A 213 24.40 -16.96 1.80
C ALA A 213 22.90 -16.74 1.56
N LEU A 214 22.11 -16.63 2.62
CA LEU A 214 20.67 -16.37 2.49
C LEU A 214 20.38 -14.92 2.06
N ALA A 215 21.17 -13.94 2.51
CA ALA A 215 21.06 -12.59 1.98
C ALA A 215 21.35 -12.53 0.47
N TYR A 216 22.35 -13.28 -0.03
CA TYR A 216 22.64 -13.39 -1.46
C TYR A 216 21.48 -14.08 -2.20
N LEU A 217 20.97 -15.20 -1.67
CA LEU A 217 19.82 -15.91 -2.24
C LEU A 217 18.63 -14.96 -2.44
N TRP A 218 18.22 -14.25 -1.39
CA TRP A 218 17.08 -13.33 -1.48
C TRP A 218 17.35 -12.10 -2.33
N SER A 219 18.62 -11.69 -2.48
CA SER A 219 18.99 -10.66 -3.45
C SER A 219 18.75 -11.12 -4.88
N GLN A 220 19.07 -12.39 -5.19
CA GLN A 220 18.77 -12.98 -6.50
C GLN A 220 17.27 -13.17 -6.70
N VAL A 221 16.53 -13.62 -5.69
CA VAL A 221 15.05 -13.70 -5.75
C VAL A 221 14.47 -12.34 -6.10
N ALA A 222 14.96 -11.27 -5.47
CA ALA A 222 14.51 -9.91 -5.75
C ALA A 222 14.77 -9.49 -7.21
N MET A 223 15.96 -9.78 -7.74
CA MET A 223 16.28 -9.50 -9.15
C MET A 223 15.40 -10.30 -10.12
N HIS A 224 15.06 -11.56 -9.81
CA HIS A 224 14.13 -12.36 -10.60
C HIS A 224 12.66 -11.94 -10.44
N SER A 225 12.36 -11.13 -9.43
CA SER A 225 11.03 -10.55 -9.17
C SER A 225 10.94 -9.10 -9.67
N ASP A 226 11.81 -8.70 -10.61
CA ASP A 226 11.89 -7.37 -11.21
C ASP A 226 12.12 -6.22 -10.20
N VAL A 227 12.71 -6.52 -9.03
CA VAL A 227 13.10 -5.48 -8.07
C VAL A 227 14.40 -4.80 -8.54
N GLU A 228 14.32 -3.52 -8.81
CA GLU A 228 15.45 -2.71 -9.25
C GLU A 228 16.44 -2.40 -8.11
N ASN A 229 17.68 -2.00 -8.48
CA ASN A 229 18.72 -1.48 -7.58
C ASN A 229 19.31 -2.46 -6.53
N ILE A 230 19.24 -3.77 -6.79
CA ILE A 230 19.90 -4.78 -5.95
C ILE A 230 21.42 -4.80 -6.19
N ASN A 231 22.21 -4.57 -5.12
CA ASN A 231 23.68 -4.53 -5.19
C ASN A 231 24.31 -5.86 -4.76
N LEU A 232 24.55 -6.77 -5.72
CA LEU A 232 25.27 -8.03 -5.46
C LEU A 232 26.75 -7.84 -5.09
N GLY A 233 27.32 -6.66 -5.36
CA GLY A 233 28.70 -6.32 -4.99
C GLY A 233 28.96 -6.38 -3.48
N LEU A 234 27.91 -6.26 -2.66
CA LEU A 234 27.97 -6.40 -1.21
C LEU A 234 28.50 -7.79 -0.78
N PHE A 235 28.32 -8.81 -1.62
CA PHE A 235 28.72 -10.19 -1.30
C PHE A 235 30.14 -10.56 -1.74
N ASN A 236 30.84 -9.68 -2.45
CA ASN A 236 32.18 -9.96 -3.01
C ASN A 236 33.25 -10.23 -1.95
N LYS A 237 33.08 -9.68 -0.74
CA LYS A 237 34.03 -9.87 0.38
C LYS A 237 33.64 -11.03 1.30
N HIS A 238 32.50 -11.67 1.06
CA HIS A 238 31.99 -12.76 1.87
C HIS A 238 32.35 -14.10 1.22
N LYS A 239 32.68 -15.11 2.04
CA LYS A 239 33.20 -16.41 1.61
C LYS A 239 32.10 -17.32 1.00
N ILE A 240 31.38 -16.85 -0.01
CA ILE A 240 30.43 -17.66 -0.78
C ILE A 240 31.19 -18.27 -1.96
N THR A 241 31.34 -19.59 -1.96
CA THR A 241 32.12 -20.29 -2.99
C THR A 241 31.39 -20.28 -4.35
N PRO A 242 32.09 -20.43 -5.49
CA PRO A 242 31.42 -20.50 -6.80
C PRO A 242 30.38 -21.63 -6.91
N SER A 243 30.63 -22.78 -6.28
CA SER A 243 29.69 -23.91 -6.26
C SER A 243 28.46 -23.62 -5.39
N GLU A 244 28.63 -22.92 -4.28
CA GLU A 244 27.54 -22.44 -3.44
C GLU A 244 26.70 -21.36 -4.13
N ARG A 245 27.33 -20.38 -4.80
CA ARG A 245 26.61 -19.39 -5.61
C ARG A 245 25.71 -20.05 -6.65
N ARG A 246 26.23 -21.02 -7.40
CA ARG A 246 25.43 -21.75 -8.40
C ARG A 246 24.21 -22.44 -7.79
N ARG A 247 24.34 -23.04 -6.61
CA ARG A 247 23.21 -23.66 -5.89
C ARG A 247 22.19 -22.62 -5.43
N LEU A 248 22.67 -21.48 -4.90
CA LEU A 248 21.83 -20.37 -4.47
C LEU A 248 21.10 -19.74 -5.66
N ASP A 249 21.76 -19.56 -6.80
CA ASP A 249 21.16 -18.99 -8.01
C ASP A 249 20.02 -19.88 -8.55
N VAL A 250 20.23 -21.21 -8.59
CA VAL A 250 19.17 -22.16 -8.99
C VAL A 250 17.99 -22.11 -8.02
N LEU A 251 18.25 -22.09 -6.71
CA LEU A 251 17.20 -21.97 -5.70
C LEU A 251 16.46 -20.63 -5.80
N ALA A 252 17.17 -19.54 -6.12
CA ALA A 252 16.58 -18.21 -6.25
C ALA A 252 15.54 -18.15 -7.38
N VAL A 253 15.85 -18.76 -8.53
CA VAL A 253 14.92 -18.85 -9.67
C VAL A 253 13.65 -19.58 -9.23
N THR A 254 13.78 -20.76 -8.63
CA THR A 254 12.63 -21.56 -8.18
C THR A 254 11.80 -20.84 -7.12
N VAL A 255 12.43 -20.13 -6.18
CA VAL A 255 11.72 -19.34 -5.18
C VAL A 255 10.98 -18.17 -5.82
N ALA A 256 11.60 -17.45 -6.76
CA ALA A 256 10.96 -16.34 -7.47
C ALA A 256 9.76 -16.81 -8.32
N GLU A 257 9.90 -17.94 -9.02
CA GLU A 257 8.79 -18.58 -9.76
C GLU A 257 7.63 -18.92 -8.82
N GLN A 258 7.90 -19.54 -7.66
CA GLN A 258 6.85 -19.82 -6.67
C GLN A 258 6.17 -18.57 -6.13
N ILE A 259 6.88 -17.45 -5.99
CA ILE A 259 6.28 -16.18 -5.56
C ILE A 259 5.37 -15.64 -6.67
N ALA A 260 5.85 -15.65 -7.92
CA ALA A 260 5.08 -15.17 -9.07
C ALA A 260 3.81 -16.01 -9.31
N GLU A 261 3.90 -17.33 -9.14
CA GLU A 261 2.79 -18.28 -9.29
C GLU A 261 1.91 -18.39 -8.04
N GLN A 262 2.19 -17.61 -6.98
CA GLN A 262 1.47 -17.64 -5.69
C GLN A 262 1.48 -19.02 -5.01
N GLU A 263 2.52 -19.80 -5.28
CA GLU A 263 2.74 -21.15 -4.78
C GLU A 263 3.74 -21.20 -3.61
N PHE A 264 4.33 -20.05 -3.26
CA PHE A 264 5.31 -19.93 -2.19
C PHE A 264 4.68 -20.24 -0.83
N THR A 265 5.28 -21.18 -0.10
CA THR A 265 4.97 -21.43 1.32
C THR A 265 6.24 -21.59 2.12
N THR A 266 6.19 -21.25 3.41
CA THR A 266 7.35 -21.37 4.30
C THR A 266 7.84 -22.82 4.41
N ASP A 267 6.93 -23.79 4.36
CA ASP A 267 7.26 -25.22 4.42
C ASP A 267 8.00 -25.69 3.16
N ARG A 268 7.48 -25.34 1.96
CA ARG A 268 8.16 -25.63 0.69
C ARG A 268 9.53 -24.97 0.64
N TYR A 269 9.64 -23.70 1.03
CA TYR A 269 10.91 -23.00 1.10
C TYR A 269 11.91 -23.70 2.03
N THR A 270 11.47 -24.17 3.19
CA THR A 270 12.32 -24.90 4.15
C THR A 270 12.83 -26.22 3.56
N GLN A 271 11.97 -26.96 2.85
CA GLN A 271 12.37 -28.19 2.16
C GLN A 271 13.40 -27.92 1.05
N MET A 272 13.15 -26.92 0.19
CA MET A 272 14.06 -26.56 -0.90
C MET A 272 15.44 -26.13 -0.38
N ARG A 273 15.47 -25.36 0.72
CA ARG A 273 16.74 -25.00 1.39
C ARG A 273 17.52 -26.20 1.86
N SER A 274 16.85 -27.15 2.53
CA SER A 274 17.49 -28.37 3.00
C SER A 274 18.10 -29.18 1.85
N VAL A 275 17.38 -29.31 0.72
CA VAL A 275 17.88 -29.96 -0.50
C VAL A 275 19.09 -29.23 -1.10
N ALA A 276 19.12 -27.90 -1.04
CA ALA A 276 20.26 -27.10 -1.48
C ALA A 276 21.48 -27.17 -0.53
N GLY A 277 21.31 -27.74 0.67
CA GLY A 277 22.34 -27.84 1.71
C GLY A 277 22.51 -26.56 2.52
N LEU A 278 21.40 -25.87 2.82
CA LEU A 278 21.28 -24.59 3.56
C LEU A 278 20.32 -24.70 4.77
#